data_AF-A0A848Z5Z8-F1
#
_entry.id   AF-A0A848Z5Z8-F1
#
_cell.length_a   1.000
_cell.length_b   1.000
_cell.length_c   1.000
_cell.angle_alpha   90.00
_cell.angle_beta   90.00
_cell.angle_gamma   90.00
#
_symmetry.space_group_name_H-M   'P 1'
#
loop_
_entity.id
_entity.type
_entity.pdbx_description
1 polymer ?
#
loop_
_entity_poly.entity_id
_entity_poly.type
_entity_poly.pdbx_seq_one_letter_code
_entity_poly.pdbx_strand_id
1 'polypeptide(L)'
;MDARIAEVLDRLRGLIDQYGAERLTIVGAGTIVLGLLVFRWLRRRGGSRGMGGADRDYAKLEHLDISEHDRLYRVIAERAGWSKLPDRLLREFSTCLRSKENVLQFIALAERYRLLDGPLRGLDGMDVAADMKMVAAGVAALAGRQSGNAADLLRIAARIDPNNFHVVLALAIDHYEGGRYQEALPLLERGIPICRKAAENPGSAAPGRQAGLGDDPRQLLEKTMVMYEACLEQDGSI
;
A
#
# COMPACT_ATOMS: atom_id res chain seq x y z
N MET A 1 10.96 -8.51 17.11
CA MET A 1 11.74 -7.29 17.44
C MET A 1 13.06 -7.40 16.69
N ASP A 2 13.31 -6.49 15.73
CA ASP A 2 14.43 -6.60 14.78
C ASP A 2 15.79 -6.66 15.48
N ALA A 3 16.67 -7.56 15.04
CA ALA A 3 18.03 -7.73 15.58
C ALA A 3 18.85 -6.41 15.56
N ARG A 4 18.55 -5.53 14.61
CA ARG A 4 19.14 -4.19 14.51
C ARG A 4 18.68 -3.23 15.61
N ILE A 5 17.46 -3.39 16.11
CA ILE A 5 16.95 -2.58 17.23
C ILE A 5 17.64 -3.01 18.53
N ALA A 6 17.86 -4.32 18.71
CA ALA A 6 18.57 -4.85 19.88
C ALA A 6 20.03 -4.35 19.93
N GLU A 7 20.74 -4.36 18.79
CA GLU A 7 22.13 -3.86 18.72
C GLU A 7 22.25 -2.36 19.03
N VAL A 8 21.28 -1.55 18.57
CA VAL A 8 21.24 -0.10 18.85
C VAL A 8 20.97 0.16 20.33
N LEU A 9 20.06 -0.62 20.95
CA LEU A 9 19.75 -0.51 22.37
C LEU A 9 20.94 -0.91 23.25
N ASP A 10 21.69 -1.94 22.86
CA ASP A 10 22.88 -2.39 23.60
C ASP A 10 24.03 -1.37 23.51
N ARG A 11 24.23 -0.75 22.34
CA ARG A 11 25.18 0.37 22.20
C ARG A 11 24.78 1.60 23.00
N LEU A 12 23.49 1.91 23.05
CA LEU A 12 22.99 3.02 23.86
C LEU A 12 23.20 2.74 25.36
N ARG A 13 23.01 1.49 25.80
CA ARG A 13 23.24 1.08 27.18
C ARG A 13 24.71 1.23 27.59
N GLY A 14 25.64 0.79 26.74
CA GLY A 14 27.07 0.96 26.98
C GLY A 14 27.50 2.43 27.06
N LEU A 15 26.90 3.31 26.27
CA LEU A 15 27.16 4.75 26.34
C LEU A 15 26.59 5.40 27.60
N ILE A 16 25.44 4.92 28.11
CA ILE A 16 24.86 5.42 29.37
C ILE A 16 25.77 5.05 30.56
N ASP A 17 26.29 3.82 30.58
CA ASP A 17 27.18 3.34 31.64
C ASP A 17 28.55 4.07 31.61
N GLN A 18 29.04 4.43 30.42
CA GLN A 18 30.36 5.07 30.26
C GLN A 18 30.39 6.55 30.68
N TYR A 19 29.28 7.29 30.57
CA TYR A 19 29.28 8.76 30.72
C TYR A 19 28.63 9.29 32.01
N GLY A 20 28.05 8.43 32.85
CA GLY A 20 27.49 8.79 34.15
C GLY A 20 26.17 9.58 34.05
N ALA A 21 25.17 9.16 34.83
CA ALA A 21 23.77 9.62 34.73
C ALA A 21 23.59 11.15 34.85
N GLU A 22 24.50 11.87 35.52
CA GLU A 22 24.34 13.30 35.81
C GLU A 22 24.75 14.23 34.65
N ARG A 23 25.61 13.80 33.72
CA ARG A 23 26.02 14.64 32.56
C ARG A 23 25.17 14.40 31.31
N LEU A 24 24.31 13.37 31.31
CA LEU A 24 23.53 12.97 30.14
C LEU A 24 22.19 13.73 29.97
N THR A 25 21.70 14.42 31.00
CA THR A 25 20.30 14.89 31.03
C THR A 25 20.00 16.04 30.06
N ILE A 26 20.97 16.92 29.78
CA ILE A 26 20.74 18.10 28.92
C ILE A 26 21.30 17.89 27.50
N VAL A 27 22.50 17.32 27.36
CA VAL A 27 23.13 17.12 26.03
C VAL A 27 22.59 15.85 25.33
N GLY A 28 22.22 14.82 26.10
CA GLY A 28 21.66 13.56 25.58
C GLY A 28 20.22 13.71 25.10
N ALA A 29 19.37 14.42 25.84
CA ALA A 29 18.00 14.69 25.43
C ALA A 29 17.94 15.53 24.14
N GLY A 30 18.81 16.55 24.03
CA GLY A 30 18.89 17.39 22.83
C GLY A 30 19.30 16.63 21.58
N THR A 31 20.27 15.72 21.68
CA THR A 31 20.73 14.90 20.54
C THR A 31 19.73 13.83 20.14
N ILE A 32 18.97 13.24 21.09
CA ILE A 32 17.89 12.31 20.79
C ILE A 32 16.71 13.02 20.11
N VAL A 33 16.30 14.20 20.62
CA VAL A 33 15.22 14.98 19.99
C VAL A 33 15.65 15.48 18.62
N LEU A 34 16.87 15.99 18.46
CA LEU A 34 17.41 16.40 17.17
C LEU A 34 17.52 15.21 16.22
N GLY A 35 17.96 14.05 16.70
CA GLY A 35 18.01 12.81 15.94
C GLY A 35 16.62 12.35 15.49
N LEU A 36 15.60 12.45 16.35
CA LEU A 36 14.21 12.15 16.01
C LEU A 36 13.62 13.16 15.02
N LEU A 37 13.96 14.45 15.14
CA LEU A 37 13.54 15.49 14.21
C LEU A 37 14.21 15.32 12.83
N VAL A 38 15.51 15.04 12.81
CA VAL A 38 16.27 14.75 11.59
C VAL A 38 15.78 13.45 10.97
N PHE A 39 15.52 12.40 11.75
CA PHE A 39 14.95 11.14 11.26
C PHE A 39 13.53 11.33 10.70
N ARG A 40 12.67 12.09 11.38
CA ARG A 40 11.31 12.42 10.91
C ARG A 40 11.35 13.31 9.66
N TRP A 41 12.32 14.21 9.57
CA TRP A 41 12.56 15.05 8.40
C TRP A 41 13.16 14.25 7.23
N LEU A 42 14.11 13.35 7.48
CA LEU A 42 14.67 12.42 6.49
C LEU A 42 13.64 11.39 6.05
N ARG A 43 12.72 10.95 6.91
CA ARG A 43 11.58 10.09 6.51
C ARG A 43 10.56 10.86 5.67
N ARG A 44 10.34 12.15 5.94
CA ARG A 44 9.58 13.06 5.06
C ARG A 44 10.29 13.32 3.72
N ARG A 45 11.63 13.47 3.70
CA ARG A 45 12.41 13.73 2.48
C ARG A 45 12.73 12.48 1.66
N GLY A 46 12.89 11.33 2.29
CA GLY A 46 13.24 10.05 1.67
C GLY A 46 12.09 9.40 0.91
N GLY A 47 10.85 9.82 1.16
CA GLY A 47 9.66 9.29 0.50
C GLY A 47 9.22 10.00 -0.79
N SER A 48 9.78 11.16 -1.14
CA SER A 48 9.05 12.13 -1.99
C SER A 48 9.84 12.77 -3.12
N ARG A 49 10.81 12.06 -3.72
CA ARG A 49 11.39 12.53 -5.00
C ARG A 49 10.41 12.44 -6.19
N GLY A 50 9.31 11.69 -6.06
CA GLY A 50 8.25 11.60 -7.09
C GLY A 50 7.00 12.46 -6.83
N MET A 51 6.61 12.66 -5.57
CA MET A 51 5.35 13.34 -5.22
C MET A 51 5.38 14.84 -5.52
N GLY A 52 6.53 15.49 -5.37
CA GLY A 52 6.68 16.93 -5.57
C GLY A 52 6.45 17.41 -7.02
N GLY A 53 6.45 16.51 -8.00
CA GLY A 53 5.97 16.83 -9.35
C GLY A 53 4.44 16.96 -9.39
N ALA A 54 3.75 15.92 -8.90
CA ALA A 54 2.30 15.81 -9.03
C ALA A 54 1.58 16.84 -8.17
N ASP A 55 2.10 17.12 -6.98
CA ASP A 55 1.54 18.14 -6.10
C ASP A 55 1.72 19.57 -6.68
N ARG A 56 2.87 19.85 -7.33
CA ARG A 56 3.07 21.11 -8.06
C ARG A 56 2.13 21.25 -9.25
N ASP A 57 1.91 20.18 -10.01
CA ASP A 57 0.99 20.21 -11.14
C ASP A 57 -0.46 20.36 -10.68
N TYR A 58 -0.85 19.72 -9.58
CA TYR A 58 -2.16 19.94 -8.96
C TYR A 58 -2.34 21.40 -8.48
N ALA A 59 -1.34 21.99 -7.82
CA ALA A 59 -1.42 23.37 -7.32
C ALA A 59 -1.60 24.39 -8.46
N LYS A 60 -1.06 24.13 -9.66
CA LYS A 60 -1.32 24.96 -10.85
C LYS A 60 -2.76 24.91 -11.32
N LEU A 61 -3.56 23.91 -10.92
CA LEU A 61 -4.95 23.80 -11.33
C LEU A 61 -5.92 24.34 -10.26
N GLU A 62 -5.43 24.60 -9.05
CA GLU A 62 -6.26 24.97 -7.89
C GLU A 62 -6.97 26.32 -8.06
N HIS A 63 -6.43 27.22 -8.88
CA HIS A 63 -7.02 28.52 -9.17
C HIS A 63 -8.05 28.49 -10.33
N LEU A 64 -8.22 27.33 -10.99
CA LEU A 64 -9.19 27.17 -12.06
C LEU A 64 -10.55 26.80 -11.46
N ASP A 65 -11.63 27.39 -11.99
CA ASP A 65 -13.01 27.07 -11.59
C ASP A 65 -13.47 25.74 -12.22
N ILE A 66 -12.83 24.65 -11.81
CA ILE A 66 -13.14 23.29 -12.25
C ILE A 66 -13.26 22.36 -11.05
N SER A 67 -14.04 21.29 -11.24
CA SER A 67 -14.27 20.29 -10.21
C SER A 67 -12.95 19.66 -9.74
N GLU A 68 -12.88 19.24 -8.47
CA GLU A 68 -11.69 18.54 -7.95
C GLU A 68 -11.39 17.28 -8.77
N HIS A 69 -12.43 16.57 -9.20
CA HIS A 69 -12.30 15.38 -10.03
C HIS A 69 -11.63 15.70 -11.38
N ASP A 70 -12.03 16.77 -12.05
CA ASP A 70 -11.41 17.21 -13.30
C ASP A 70 -9.95 17.66 -13.11
N ARG A 71 -9.64 18.28 -11.97
CA ARG A 71 -8.25 18.61 -11.61
C ARG A 71 -7.40 17.36 -11.47
N LEU A 72 -7.89 16.37 -10.74
CA LEU A 72 -7.17 15.10 -10.54
C LEU A 72 -6.99 14.34 -11.84
N TYR A 73 -8.04 14.27 -12.66
CA TYR A 73 -7.95 13.70 -14.00
C TYR A 73 -6.88 14.40 -14.86
N ARG A 74 -6.84 15.75 -14.89
CA ARG A 74 -5.82 16.49 -15.65
C ARG A 74 -4.41 16.21 -15.15
N VAL A 75 -4.19 16.16 -13.83
CA VAL A 75 -2.89 15.79 -13.26
C VAL A 75 -2.43 14.42 -13.73
N ILE A 76 -3.34 13.44 -13.82
CA ILE A 76 -3.02 12.10 -14.33
C ILE A 76 -2.78 12.15 -15.84
N ALA A 77 -3.64 12.80 -16.62
CA ALA A 77 -3.60 12.78 -18.09
C ALA A 77 -2.40 13.53 -18.67
N GLU A 78 -1.96 14.61 -18.02
CA GLU A 78 -0.81 15.42 -18.45
C GLU A 78 0.55 14.79 -18.07
N ARG A 79 0.54 13.75 -17.23
CA ARG A 79 1.76 13.06 -16.83
C ARG A 79 2.33 12.23 -17.97
N ALA A 80 3.64 12.34 -18.17
CA ALA A 80 4.36 11.58 -19.19
C ALA A 80 4.15 10.06 -19.02
N GLY A 81 3.74 9.40 -20.10
CA GLY A 81 3.46 7.96 -20.13
C GLY A 81 2.01 7.59 -19.78
N TRP A 82 1.34 8.35 -18.93
CA TRP A 82 -0.08 8.15 -18.59
C TRP A 82 -1.02 8.55 -19.71
N SER A 83 -0.63 9.53 -20.53
CA SER A 83 -1.38 9.96 -21.72
C SER A 83 -1.59 8.86 -22.77
N LYS A 84 -0.90 7.71 -22.65
CA LYS A 84 -1.08 6.53 -23.50
C LYS A 84 -2.20 5.60 -23.02
N LEU A 85 -2.67 5.78 -21.79
CA LEU A 85 -3.77 4.98 -21.25
C LEU A 85 -5.12 5.48 -21.78
N PRO A 86 -6.12 4.60 -21.88
CA PRO A 86 -7.47 4.98 -22.30
C PRO A 86 -8.06 6.07 -21.39
N ASP A 87 -8.69 7.08 -21.98
CA ASP A 87 -9.29 8.22 -21.24
C ASP A 87 -10.26 7.77 -20.14
N ARG A 88 -11.08 6.76 -20.46
CA ARG A 88 -12.06 6.18 -19.53
C ARG A 88 -11.38 5.60 -18.29
N LEU A 89 -10.24 4.94 -18.46
CA LEU A 89 -9.48 4.36 -17.36
C LEU A 89 -8.87 5.45 -16.47
N LEU A 90 -8.35 6.53 -17.07
CA LEU A 90 -7.81 7.66 -16.32
C LEU A 90 -8.87 8.33 -15.45
N ARG A 91 -10.09 8.49 -15.98
CA ARG A 91 -11.24 9.01 -15.22
C ARG A 91 -11.62 8.08 -14.08
N GLU A 92 -11.61 6.77 -14.33
CA GLU A 92 -11.94 5.78 -13.30
C GLU A 92 -10.95 5.84 -12.13
N PHE A 93 -9.64 6.03 -12.38
CA PHE A 93 -8.68 6.25 -11.28
C PHE A 93 -9.03 7.44 -10.40
N SER A 94 -9.41 8.58 -11.00
CA SER A 94 -9.84 9.76 -10.23
C SER A 94 -11.13 9.52 -9.45
N THR A 95 -12.00 8.62 -9.90
CA THR A 95 -13.25 8.27 -9.20
C THR A 95 -12.98 7.33 -8.04
N CYS A 96 -12.26 6.23 -8.30
CA CYS A 96 -12.01 5.19 -7.31
C CYS A 96 -11.12 5.65 -6.16
N LEU A 97 -10.14 6.52 -6.42
CA LEU A 97 -9.20 6.97 -5.41
C LEU A 97 -9.78 8.08 -4.51
N ARG A 98 -10.92 8.68 -4.86
CA ARG A 98 -11.80 9.57 -4.06
C ARG A 98 -11.18 10.83 -3.44
N SER A 99 -9.86 10.97 -3.36
CA SER A 99 -9.20 12.14 -2.77
C SER A 99 -7.92 12.49 -3.51
N LYS A 100 -7.54 13.77 -3.45
CA LYS A 100 -6.24 14.27 -3.93
C LYS A 100 -5.09 13.40 -3.46
N GLU A 101 -4.98 13.19 -2.15
CA GLU A 101 -3.86 12.46 -1.56
C GLU A 101 -3.73 11.05 -2.13
N ASN A 102 -4.84 10.34 -2.30
CA ASN A 102 -4.83 8.97 -2.81
C ASN A 102 -4.41 8.90 -4.28
N VAL A 103 -4.87 9.85 -5.10
CA VAL A 103 -4.46 9.96 -6.50
C VAL A 103 -2.96 10.26 -6.61
N LEU A 104 -2.47 11.26 -5.86
CA LEU A 104 -1.06 11.62 -5.89
C LEU A 104 -0.17 10.48 -5.36
N GLN A 105 -0.60 9.79 -4.31
CA GLN A 105 0.09 8.62 -3.78
C GLN A 105 0.13 7.49 -4.81
N PHE A 106 -0.98 7.21 -5.50
CA PHE A 106 -1.02 6.22 -6.57
C PHE A 106 -0.08 6.56 -7.71
N ILE A 107 -0.10 7.80 -8.22
CA ILE A 107 0.83 8.25 -9.27
C ILE A 107 2.28 8.06 -8.82
N ALA A 108 2.61 8.54 -7.62
CA ALA A 108 3.97 8.45 -7.09
C ALA A 108 4.45 7.00 -6.98
N LEU A 109 3.59 6.08 -6.53
CA LEU A 109 3.92 4.66 -6.44
C LEU A 109 3.99 4.01 -7.82
N ALA A 110 3.04 4.31 -8.69
CA ALA A 110 3.01 3.79 -10.05
C ALA A 110 4.27 4.17 -10.84
N GLU A 111 4.76 5.38 -10.69
CA GLU A 111 6.02 5.81 -11.30
C GLU A 111 7.23 5.18 -10.63
N ARG A 112 7.27 5.17 -9.30
CA ARG A 112 8.36 4.57 -8.53
C ARG A 112 8.55 3.10 -8.86
N TYR A 113 7.46 2.38 -9.06
CA TYR A 113 7.45 0.95 -9.37
C TYR A 113 7.28 0.64 -10.87
N ARG A 114 7.30 1.67 -11.72
CA ARG A 114 7.20 1.55 -13.18
C ARG A 114 5.99 0.72 -13.63
N LEU A 115 4.83 0.94 -12.99
CA LEU A 115 3.57 0.25 -13.32
C LEU A 115 3.19 0.44 -14.80
N LEU A 116 3.49 1.60 -15.38
CA LEU A 116 3.30 1.90 -16.80
C LEU A 116 4.14 1.03 -17.74
N ASP A 117 5.31 0.58 -17.29
CA ASP A 117 6.19 -0.30 -18.07
C ASP A 117 5.80 -1.79 -17.92
N GLY A 118 4.92 -2.10 -16.97
CA GLY A 118 4.52 -3.45 -16.58
C GLY A 118 3.00 -3.67 -16.63
N PRO A 119 2.29 -3.84 -15.48
CA PRO A 119 0.87 -4.23 -15.46
C PRO A 119 -0.11 -3.30 -16.20
N LEU A 120 0.24 -2.04 -16.40
CA LEU A 120 -0.60 -1.09 -17.13
C LEU A 120 -0.33 -1.10 -18.65
N ARG A 121 0.69 -1.84 -19.10
CA ARG A 121 1.08 -1.87 -20.51
C ARG A 121 0.10 -2.73 -21.30
N GLY A 122 -0.46 -2.15 -22.36
CA GLY A 122 -1.38 -2.85 -23.26
C GLY A 122 -2.83 -2.88 -22.80
N LEU A 123 -3.19 -2.10 -21.78
CA LEU A 123 -4.58 -1.77 -21.48
C LEU A 123 -5.17 -1.00 -22.66
N ASP A 124 -6.14 -1.60 -23.34
CA ASP A 124 -6.78 -1.03 -24.53
C ASP A 124 -8.12 -0.34 -24.22
N GLY A 125 -8.63 -0.48 -22.98
CA GLY A 125 -9.81 0.23 -22.51
C GLY A 125 -11.12 -0.36 -23.00
N MET A 126 -11.13 -1.57 -23.57
CA MET A 126 -12.36 -2.21 -24.02
C MET A 126 -13.27 -2.61 -22.86
N ASP A 127 -12.70 -3.01 -21.71
CA ASP A 127 -13.43 -3.30 -20.47
C ASP A 127 -12.72 -2.66 -19.27
N VAL A 128 -13.16 -1.46 -18.90
CA VAL A 128 -12.61 -0.69 -17.77
C VAL A 128 -12.66 -1.48 -16.47
N ALA A 129 -13.67 -2.32 -16.25
CA ALA A 129 -13.78 -3.10 -15.02
C ALA A 129 -12.75 -4.23 -14.98
N ALA A 130 -12.51 -4.91 -16.11
CA ALA A 130 -11.44 -5.89 -16.23
C ALA A 130 -10.05 -5.23 -16.10
N ASP A 131 -9.86 -4.08 -16.72
CA ASP A 131 -8.62 -3.30 -16.65
C ASP A 131 -8.30 -2.89 -15.21
N MET A 132 -9.27 -2.34 -14.47
CA MET A 132 -9.11 -1.97 -13.06
C MET A 132 -8.77 -3.17 -12.17
N LYS A 133 -9.39 -4.33 -12.41
CA LYS A 133 -9.02 -5.58 -11.73
C LYS A 133 -7.58 -5.98 -12.00
N MET A 134 -7.12 -5.84 -13.25
CA MET A 134 -5.74 -6.12 -13.62
C MET A 134 -4.76 -5.15 -12.96
N VAL A 135 -5.12 -3.86 -12.87
CA VAL A 135 -4.33 -2.86 -12.14
C VAL A 135 -4.21 -3.21 -10.66
N ALA A 136 -5.33 -3.50 -9.99
CA ALA A 136 -5.34 -3.88 -8.57
C ALA A 136 -4.46 -5.11 -8.32
N ALA A 137 -4.58 -6.13 -9.17
CA ALA A 137 -3.78 -7.33 -9.07
C ALA A 137 -2.28 -7.05 -9.30
N GLY A 138 -1.93 -6.24 -10.30
CA GLY A 138 -0.56 -5.84 -10.57
C GLY A 138 0.07 -5.05 -9.42
N VAL A 139 -0.68 -4.12 -8.81
CA VAL A 139 -0.25 -3.37 -7.63
C VAL A 139 -0.01 -4.31 -6.45
N ALA A 140 -0.91 -5.26 -6.19
CA ALA A 140 -0.77 -6.22 -5.11
C ALA A 140 0.40 -7.20 -5.33
N ALA A 141 0.66 -7.62 -6.56
CA ALA A 141 1.83 -8.45 -6.87
C ALA A 141 3.16 -7.73 -6.60
N LEU A 142 3.22 -6.42 -6.85
CA LEU A 142 4.38 -5.61 -6.49
C LEU A 142 4.54 -5.49 -4.97
N ALA A 143 3.43 -5.43 -4.22
CA ALA A 143 3.47 -5.41 -2.76
C ALA A 143 4.17 -6.66 -2.20
N GLY A 144 3.84 -7.84 -2.72
CA GLY A 144 4.50 -9.10 -2.32
C GLY A 144 6.00 -9.15 -2.60
N ARG A 145 6.50 -8.36 -3.57
CA ARG A 145 7.93 -8.25 -3.89
C ARG A 145 8.67 -7.22 -3.03
N GLN A 146 7.95 -6.37 -2.29
CA GLN A 146 8.49 -5.18 -1.65
C GLN A 146 8.05 -5.12 -0.18
N SER A 147 8.80 -5.79 0.69
CA SER A 147 8.48 -5.95 2.12
C SER A 147 8.33 -4.63 2.90
N GLY A 148 8.93 -3.53 2.45
CA GLY A 148 8.89 -2.25 3.16
C GLY A 148 7.63 -1.39 2.95
N ASN A 149 6.92 -1.57 1.83
CA ASN A 149 5.77 -0.72 1.43
C ASN A 149 4.54 -1.54 1.01
N ALA A 150 4.50 -2.84 1.36
CA ALA A 150 3.45 -3.75 0.92
C ALA A 150 2.06 -3.25 1.32
N ALA A 151 1.89 -2.83 2.58
CA ALA A 151 0.64 -2.29 3.10
C ALA A 151 0.08 -1.11 2.28
N ASP A 152 0.92 -0.16 1.88
CA ASP A 152 0.46 1.02 1.14
C ASP A 152 0.01 0.69 -0.27
N LEU A 153 0.74 -0.21 -0.95
CA LEU A 153 0.35 -0.72 -2.27
C LEU A 153 -0.96 -1.53 -2.18
N LEU A 154 -1.08 -2.40 -1.17
CA LEU A 154 -2.28 -3.21 -0.96
C LEU A 154 -3.52 -2.37 -0.64
N ARG A 155 -3.38 -1.28 0.14
CA ARG A 155 -4.49 -0.34 0.40
C ARG A 155 -4.97 0.34 -0.88
N ILE A 156 -4.06 0.69 -1.79
CA ILE A 156 -4.43 1.28 -3.08
C ILE A 156 -5.12 0.24 -3.96
N ALA A 157 -4.56 -0.97 -4.06
CA ALA A 157 -5.19 -2.06 -4.79
C ALA A 157 -6.61 -2.35 -4.25
N ALA A 158 -6.81 -2.30 -2.93
CA ALA A 158 -8.10 -2.55 -2.29
C ALA A 158 -9.11 -1.43 -2.54
N ARG A 159 -8.67 -0.21 -2.90
CA ARG A 159 -9.55 0.89 -3.33
C ARG A 159 -9.93 0.77 -4.79
N ILE A 160 -9.04 0.24 -5.63
CA ILE A 160 -9.27 -0.01 -7.05
C ILE A 160 -10.25 -1.18 -7.23
N ASP A 161 -10.01 -2.29 -6.55
CA ASP A 161 -10.94 -3.43 -6.52
C ASP A 161 -11.15 -3.94 -5.08
N PRO A 162 -12.16 -3.40 -4.38
CA PRO A 162 -12.49 -3.83 -3.03
C PRO A 162 -12.91 -5.31 -2.95
N ASN A 163 -13.41 -5.89 -4.03
CA ASN A 163 -13.91 -7.27 -4.00
C ASN A 163 -12.85 -8.28 -4.43
N ASN A 164 -11.62 -7.85 -4.67
CA ASN A 164 -10.52 -8.73 -4.97
C ASN A 164 -10.02 -9.45 -3.70
N PHE A 165 -10.39 -10.71 -3.54
CA PHE A 165 -9.99 -11.48 -2.37
C PHE A 165 -8.47 -11.61 -2.23
N HIS A 166 -7.71 -11.66 -3.33
CA HIS A 166 -6.24 -11.70 -3.23
C HIS A 166 -5.69 -10.43 -2.59
N VAL A 167 -6.23 -9.27 -2.93
CA VAL A 167 -5.79 -7.99 -2.38
C VAL A 167 -6.21 -7.84 -0.92
N VAL A 168 -7.48 -8.14 -0.62
CA VAL A 168 -8.03 -8.02 0.73
C VAL A 168 -7.32 -8.98 1.68
N LEU A 169 -7.12 -10.24 1.28
CA LEU A 169 -6.43 -11.23 2.11
C LEU A 169 -4.93 -10.95 2.22
N ALA A 170 -4.27 -10.46 1.18
CA ALA A 170 -2.87 -10.04 1.30
C ALA A 170 -2.70 -8.88 2.28
N LEU A 171 -3.63 -7.91 2.30
CA LEU A 171 -3.62 -6.84 3.29
C LEU A 171 -3.89 -7.37 4.71
N ALA A 172 -4.79 -8.33 4.85
CA ALA A 172 -5.06 -8.99 6.12
C ALA A 172 -3.83 -9.73 6.65
N ILE A 173 -3.12 -10.46 5.78
CA ILE A 173 -1.87 -11.15 6.10
C ILE A 173 -0.80 -10.15 6.57
N ASP A 174 -0.61 -9.03 5.85
CA ASP A 174 0.33 -7.98 6.26
C ASP A 174 -0.01 -7.41 7.66
N HIS A 175 -1.29 -7.23 7.97
CA HIS A 175 -1.72 -6.76 9.29
C HIS A 175 -1.51 -7.80 10.38
N TYR A 176 -1.83 -9.07 10.08
CA TYR A 176 -1.58 -10.20 10.97
C TYR A 176 -0.08 -10.37 11.29
N GLU A 177 0.78 -10.41 10.27
CA GLU A 177 2.24 -10.52 10.42
C GLU A 177 2.82 -9.29 11.15
N GLY A 178 2.17 -8.13 11.00
CA GLY A 178 2.48 -6.92 11.74
C GLY A 178 1.93 -6.86 13.18
N GLY A 179 1.29 -7.92 13.68
CA GLY A 179 0.69 -8.00 15.01
C GLY A 179 -0.57 -7.12 15.21
N ARG A 180 -1.14 -6.59 14.12
CA ARG A 180 -2.35 -5.75 14.14
C ARG A 180 -3.60 -6.61 13.96
N TYR A 181 -3.85 -7.50 14.92
CA TYR A 181 -4.95 -8.49 14.83
C TYR A 181 -6.33 -7.83 14.67
N GLN A 182 -6.59 -6.73 15.38
CA GLN A 182 -7.84 -5.97 15.27
C GLN A 182 -8.09 -5.38 13.87
N GLU A 183 -7.02 -5.04 13.13
CA GLU A 183 -7.14 -4.54 11.76
C GLU A 183 -7.21 -5.69 10.74
N ALA A 184 -6.59 -6.83 11.05
CA ALA A 184 -6.60 -8.02 10.20
C ALA A 184 -7.96 -8.72 10.20
N LEU A 185 -8.60 -8.86 11.37
CA LEU A 185 -9.85 -9.58 11.55
C LEU A 185 -10.97 -9.15 10.58
N PRO A 186 -11.36 -7.86 10.48
CA PRO A 186 -12.43 -7.45 9.56
C PRO A 186 -12.08 -7.67 8.08
N LEU A 187 -10.78 -7.68 7.73
CA LEU A 187 -10.34 -8.00 6.38
C LEU A 187 -10.46 -9.51 6.09
N LEU A 188 -10.14 -10.36 7.07
CA LEU A 188 -10.32 -11.82 6.97
C LEU A 188 -11.81 -12.18 6.86
N GLU A 189 -12.67 -11.60 7.70
CA GLU A 189 -14.13 -11.81 7.66
C GLU A 189 -14.72 -11.48 6.28
N ARG A 190 -14.23 -10.42 5.65
CA ARG A 190 -14.67 -10.01 4.31
C ARG A 190 -14.05 -10.86 3.20
N GLY A 191 -12.76 -11.19 3.31
CA GLY A 191 -12.00 -11.85 2.24
C GLY A 191 -12.26 -13.36 2.14
N ILE A 192 -12.41 -14.05 3.28
CA ILE A 192 -12.58 -15.52 3.35
C ILE A 192 -13.80 -16.01 2.56
N PRO A 193 -15.00 -15.40 2.68
CA PRO A 193 -16.18 -15.85 1.92
C PRO A 193 -15.99 -15.73 0.40
N ILE A 194 -15.27 -14.70 -0.06
CA ILE A 194 -14.99 -14.48 -1.48
C ILE A 194 -13.96 -15.51 -1.97
N CYS A 195 -12.89 -15.73 -1.20
CA CYS A 195 -11.86 -16.72 -1.50
C CYS A 195 -12.44 -18.14 -1.54
N ARG A 196 -13.35 -18.48 -0.62
CA ARG A 196 -14.04 -19.77 -0.59
C ARG A 196 -14.84 -20.02 -1.86
N LYS A 197 -15.66 -19.05 -2.30
CA LYS A 197 -16.40 -19.15 -3.57
C LYS A 197 -15.47 -19.36 -4.77
N ALA A 198 -14.32 -18.69 -4.78
CA ALA A 198 -13.31 -18.85 -5.83
C ALA A 198 -12.61 -20.22 -5.79
N ALA A 199 -12.37 -20.78 -4.60
CA ALA A 199 -11.78 -22.10 -4.38
C ALA A 199 -12.73 -23.25 -4.78
N GLU A 200 -14.03 -23.05 -4.63
CA GLU A 200 -15.09 -23.97 -5.07
C GLU A 200 -15.26 -23.95 -6.59
N ASN A 201 -15.09 -22.77 -7.22
CA ASN A 201 -15.25 -22.58 -8.66
C ASN A 201 -13.96 -22.01 -9.29
N PRO A 202 -12.90 -22.82 -9.48
CA PRO A 202 -11.60 -22.34 -9.94
C PRO A 202 -11.62 -21.69 -11.33
N GLY A 203 -12.63 -21.98 -12.17
CA GLY A 203 -12.85 -21.31 -13.45
C GLY A 203 -13.42 -19.89 -13.35
N SER A 204 -13.89 -19.48 -12.16
CA SER A 204 -14.38 -18.12 -11.87
C SER A 204 -13.32 -17.21 -11.22
N ALA A 205 -12.13 -17.76 -10.94
CA ALA A 205 -11.08 -17.02 -10.27
C ALA A 205 -10.63 -15.82 -11.12
N ALA A 206 -10.68 -14.63 -10.51
CA ALA A 206 -10.22 -13.36 -11.04
C ALA A 206 -8.76 -13.45 -11.58
N PRO A 207 -8.30 -12.50 -12.42
CA PRO A 207 -6.99 -12.54 -13.10
C PRO A 207 -5.72 -12.56 -12.21
N GLY A 208 -5.83 -12.84 -10.90
CA GLY A 208 -4.72 -12.93 -9.94
C GLY A 208 -3.60 -13.90 -10.36
N ARG A 209 -3.90 -14.95 -11.14
CA ARG A 209 -2.86 -15.82 -11.74
C ARG A 209 -1.95 -15.08 -12.72
N GLN A 210 -2.49 -14.16 -13.53
CA GLN A 210 -1.70 -13.38 -14.50
C GLN A 210 -0.86 -12.31 -13.81
N ALA A 211 -1.31 -11.81 -12.65
CA ALA A 211 -0.55 -10.83 -11.88
C ALA A 211 0.59 -11.44 -11.05
N GLY A 212 0.69 -12.77 -10.94
CA GLY A 212 1.74 -13.42 -10.14
C GLY A 212 1.47 -13.43 -8.64
N LEU A 213 0.20 -13.32 -8.22
CA LEU A 213 -0.24 -13.53 -6.84
C LEU A 213 -0.33 -15.01 -6.45
N GLY A 214 0.07 -15.92 -7.36
CA GLY A 214 0.73 -17.21 -7.11
C GLY A 214 -0.04 -18.34 -6.44
N ASP A 215 -0.86 -18.03 -5.43
CA ASP A 215 -1.39 -19.04 -4.54
C ASP A 215 -2.71 -19.60 -5.08
N ASP A 216 -2.82 -20.93 -5.05
CA ASP A 216 -4.09 -21.61 -5.23
C ASP A 216 -5.10 -21.05 -4.21
N PRO A 217 -6.30 -20.58 -4.63
CA PRO A 217 -7.32 -20.08 -3.72
C PRO A 217 -7.62 -21.02 -2.55
N ARG A 218 -7.43 -22.33 -2.72
CA ARG A 218 -7.57 -23.31 -1.63
C ARG A 218 -6.47 -23.18 -0.58
N GLN A 219 -5.21 -23.07 -1.01
CA GLN A 219 -4.07 -22.90 -0.10
C GLN A 219 -4.15 -21.56 0.62
N LEU A 220 -4.53 -20.50 -0.10
CA LEU A 220 -4.73 -19.19 0.50
C LEU A 220 -5.87 -19.20 1.52
N LEU A 221 -6.98 -19.90 1.22
CA LEU A 221 -8.10 -20.06 2.15
C LEU A 221 -7.68 -20.79 3.43
N GLU A 222 -6.97 -21.92 3.30
CA GLU A 222 -6.48 -22.69 4.44
C GLU A 222 -5.57 -21.84 5.33
N LYS A 223 -4.58 -21.17 4.73
CA LYS A 223 -3.66 -20.27 5.45
C LYS A 223 -4.41 -19.15 6.18
N THR A 224 -5.38 -18.52 5.53
CA THR A 224 -6.11 -17.37 6.10
C THR A 224 -7.14 -17.76 7.14
N MET A 225 -7.69 -18.98 7.10
CA MET A 225 -8.54 -19.51 8.16
C MET A 225 -7.76 -19.72 9.47
N VAL A 226 -6.55 -20.27 9.40
CA VAL A 226 -5.68 -20.40 10.60
C VAL A 226 -5.38 -19.03 11.22
N MET A 227 -5.09 -18.03 10.39
CA MET A 227 -4.88 -16.65 10.86
C MET A 227 -6.14 -16.03 11.47
N TYR A 228 -7.31 -16.36 10.92
CA TYR A 228 -8.61 -15.88 11.42
C TYR A 228 -8.90 -16.43 12.81
N GLU A 229 -8.70 -17.74 13.02
CA GLU A 229 -8.84 -18.37 14.35
C GLU A 229 -7.88 -17.72 15.36
N ALA A 230 -6.61 -17.54 15.00
CA ALA A 230 -5.64 -16.86 15.86
C ALA A 230 -6.03 -15.40 16.17
N CYS A 231 -6.64 -14.67 15.23
CA CYS A 231 -7.14 -13.32 15.50
C CYS A 231 -8.29 -13.33 16.51
N LEU A 232 -9.21 -14.29 16.41
CA LEU A 232 -10.35 -14.41 17.31
C LEU A 232 -9.93 -14.76 18.75
N GLU A 233 -8.92 -15.61 18.91
CA GLU A 233 -8.33 -15.91 20.22
C GLU A 233 -7.71 -14.66 20.86
N GLN A 234 -7.00 -13.83 20.08
CA GLN A 234 -6.38 -12.60 20.59
C GLN A 234 -7.40 -11.51 20.91
N ASP A 235 -8.54 -11.49 20.23
CA ASP A 235 -9.63 -10.53 20.48
C ASP A 235 -10.53 -10.95 21.67
N GLY A 236 -10.33 -12.15 22.23
CA GLY A 236 -11.14 -12.68 23.34
C GLY A 236 -12.55 -13.10 22.92
N SER A 237 -12.75 -13.37 21.63
CA SER A 237 -14.04 -13.77 21.05
C SER A 237 -14.26 -15.30 21.07
N ILE A 238 -13.28 -16.08 21.52
CA ILE A 238 -13.34 -17.54 21.74
C ILE A 238 -12.61 -17.89 23.04
#